data_AF-A0A356ATD8-F1
#
_entry.id   AF-A0A356ATD8-F1
#
_cell.length_a   1.000
_cell.length_b   1.000
_cell.length_c   1.000
_cell.angle_alpha   90.00
_cell.angle_beta   90.00
_cell.angle_gamma   90.00
#
_symmetry.space_group_name_H-M   'P 1'
#
loop_
_entity.id
_entity.type
_entity.pdbx_description
1 polymer ?
#
loop_
_entity_poly.entity_id
_entity_poly.type
_entity_poly.pdbx_seq_one_letter_code
_entity_poly.pdbx_strand_id
1 'polypeptide(L)'
;MSIPHGIILLGANGSGKSTLGRELARALNFAHFDVEDYWFYKTYIPYTAIRPKEERNEMLLSDMKKHGLFVVSGDISGWSDE
;
A
#
# COMPACT_ATOMS: atom_id res chain seq x y z
N MET A 1 -2.75 22.62 0.04
CA MET A 1 -2.93 21.17 0.27
C MET A 1 -2.09 20.80 1.48
N SER A 2 -2.63 20.10 2.47
CA SER A 2 -1.83 19.65 3.62
C SER A 2 -0.86 18.56 3.17
N ILE A 3 0.30 18.49 3.81
CA ILE A 3 1.27 17.43 3.58
C ILE A 3 0.64 16.11 4.05
N PRO A 4 0.64 15.04 3.23
CA PRO A 4 0.17 13.72 3.66
C PRO A 4 1.04 13.19 4.82
N HIS A 5 0.40 12.61 5.83
CA HIS A 5 1.09 11.92 6.93
C HIS A 5 0.75 10.44 6.90
N GLY A 6 1.76 9.58 6.98
CA GLY A 6 1.53 8.14 6.86
C GLY A 6 2.53 7.30 7.61
N ILE A 7 2.10 6.09 7.93
CA ILE A 7 2.93 5.03 8.53
C ILE A 7 3.14 3.96 7.46
N ILE A 8 4.39 3.57 7.23
CA ILE A 8 4.75 2.46 6.34
C ILE A 8 5.17 1.27 7.20
N LEU A 9 4.49 0.13 7.04
CA LEU A 9 4.76 -1.11 7.74
C LEU A 9 5.45 -2.11 6.80
N LEU A 10 6.73 -2.35 7.08
CA LEU A 10 7.59 -3.26 6.33
C LEU A 10 7.84 -4.56 7.11
N GLY A 11 8.17 -5.63 6.39
CA GLY A 11 8.44 -6.95 6.96
C GLY A 11 8.34 -8.09 5.95
N ALA A 12 8.80 -9.28 6.34
CA ALA A 12 8.78 -10.46 5.47
C ALA A 12 7.36 -10.93 5.11
N ASN A 13 7.22 -11.69 4.02
CA ASN A 13 5.95 -12.34 3.69
C ASN A 13 5.55 -13.35 4.78
N GLY A 14 4.28 -13.32 5.18
CA GLY A 14 3.78 -14.11 6.31
C GLY A 14 3.99 -13.49 7.71
N SER A 15 4.68 -12.35 7.84
CA SER A 15 4.92 -11.72 9.15
C SER A 15 3.70 -10.98 9.75
N GLY A 16 2.54 -11.02 9.08
CA GLY A 16 1.30 -10.39 9.58
C GLY A 16 1.14 -8.90 9.27
N LYS A 17 1.90 -8.32 8.33
CA LYS A 17 1.83 -6.89 7.97
C LYS A 17 0.43 -6.40 7.64
N SER A 18 -0.30 -7.12 6.79
CA SER A 18 -1.66 -6.73 6.37
C SER A 18 -2.65 -6.73 7.53
N THR A 19 -2.50 -7.69 8.47
CA THR A 19 -3.30 -7.74 9.68
C THR A 19 -2.97 -6.56 10.61
N LEU A 20 -1.70 -6.34 10.91
CA LEU A 20 -1.27 -5.24 11.77
C LEU A 20 -1.64 -3.87 11.16
N GLY A 21 -1.42 -3.68 9.87
CA GLY A 21 -1.73 -2.43 9.17
C GLY A 21 -3.21 -2.10 9.19
N ARG A 22 -4.07 -3.09 8.95
CA ARG A 22 -5.53 -2.91 9.03
C ARG A 22 -5.98 -2.55 10.45
N GLU A 23 -5.52 -3.26 11.47
CA GLU A 23 -5.93 -2.97 12.85
C GLU A 23 -5.35 -1.65 13.37
N LEU A 24 -4.12 -1.30 12.99
CA LEU A 24 -3.52 0.00 13.30
C LEU A 24 -4.30 1.14 12.66
N ALA A 25 -4.64 1.02 11.38
CA ALA A 25 -5.42 2.01 10.66
C ALA A 25 -6.81 2.20 11.30
N ARG A 26 -7.47 1.11 11.70
CA ARG A 26 -8.74 1.16 12.45
C ARG A 26 -8.58 1.89 13.78
N ALA A 27 -7.54 1.58 14.55
CA ALA A 27 -7.30 2.20 15.85
C ALA A 27 -7.02 3.71 15.75
N LEU A 28 -6.37 4.16 14.67
CA LEU A 28 -6.02 5.56 14.42
C LEU A 28 -7.06 6.32 13.60
N ASN A 29 -8.10 5.64 13.09
CA ASN A 29 -9.05 6.18 12.10
C ASN A 29 -8.35 6.68 10.82
N PHE A 30 -7.39 5.91 10.33
CA PHE A 30 -6.64 6.17 9.09
C PHE A 30 -7.13 5.27 7.96
N ALA A 31 -6.83 5.63 6.71
CA ALA A 31 -6.96 4.69 5.59
C ALA A 31 -5.90 3.59 5.67
N HIS A 32 -6.22 2.39 5.18
CA HIS A 32 -5.26 1.28 5.04
C HIS A 32 -5.10 0.91 3.58
N PHE A 33 -3.85 0.81 3.14
CA PHE A 33 -3.45 0.43 1.78
C PHE A 33 -2.51 -0.77 1.87
N ASP A 34 -2.89 -1.90 1.26
CA ASP A 34 -1.99 -3.03 1.08
C ASP A 34 -1.29 -2.90 -0.28
N VAL A 35 0.05 -2.87 -0.31
CA VAL A 35 0.80 -2.65 -1.56
C VAL A 35 0.48 -3.68 -2.64
N GLU A 36 0.12 -4.89 -2.22
CA GLU A 36 -0.18 -6.02 -3.12
C GLU A 36 -1.43 -5.74 -3.97
N ASP A 37 -2.40 -4.97 -3.44
CA ASP A 37 -3.60 -4.56 -4.18
C ASP A 37 -3.27 -3.65 -5.38
N TYR A 38 -2.18 -2.89 -5.27
CA TYR A 38 -1.67 -2.01 -6.32
C TYR A 38 -0.66 -2.73 -7.22
N TRP A 39 0.15 -3.61 -6.68
CA TRP A 39 1.22 -4.28 -7.44
C TRP A 39 0.68 -5.26 -8.49
N PHE A 40 -0.41 -5.97 -8.18
CA PHE A 40 -0.94 -7.03 -9.03
C PHE A 40 -2.35 -6.73 -9.54
N TYR A 41 -2.60 -6.99 -10.83
CA TYR A 41 -3.97 -7.08 -11.32
C TYR A 41 -4.71 -8.21 -10.61
N LYS A 42 -6.00 -7.98 -10.32
CA LYS A 42 -6.89 -9.03 -9.82
C LYS A 42 -7.23 -9.95 -10.97
N THR A 43 -6.55 -11.10 -11.04
CA THR A 43 -6.83 -12.15 -12.01
C THR A 43 -7.33 -13.42 -11.32
N TYR A 44 -7.76 -14.42 -12.09
CA TYR A 44 -8.20 -15.70 -11.55
C TYR A 44 -7.09 -16.42 -10.75
N ILE A 45 -5.83 -16.32 -11.19
CA ILE A 45 -4.68 -16.82 -10.43
C ILE A 45 -3.99 -15.62 -9.77
N PRO A 46 -4.08 -15.46 -8.43
CA PRO A 46 -3.51 -14.31 -7.75
C PRO A 46 -2.01 -14.14 -8.00
N TYR A 47 -1.53 -12.90 -7.94
CA TYR A 47 -0.10 -12.56 -8.01
C TYR A 47 0.63 -12.96 -9.31
N THR A 48 -0.10 -13.13 -10.41
CA THR A 48 0.49 -13.56 -11.71
C THR A 48 0.68 -12.43 -12.71
N ALA A 49 -0.08 -11.35 -12.61
CA ALA A 49 -0.03 -10.23 -13.54
C ALA A 49 0.36 -8.94 -12.80
N ILE A 50 1.58 -8.45 -13.04
CA ILE A 50 2.13 -7.25 -12.41
C ILE A 50 1.65 -6.01 -13.16
N ARG A 51 1.25 -4.96 -12.43
CA ARG A 51 0.95 -3.64 -13.02
C ARG A 51 2.25 -2.91 -13.40
N PRO A 52 2.26 -2.16 -14.51
CA PRO A 52 3.34 -1.23 -14.81
C PRO A 52 3.63 -0.29 -13.64
N LYS A 53 4.90 0.13 -13.50
CA LYS A 53 5.36 0.96 -12.39
C LYS A 53 4.61 2.29 -12.33
N GLU A 54 4.38 2.90 -13.47
CA GLU A 54 3.67 4.17 -13.62
C GLU A 54 2.23 4.04 -13.10
N GLU A 55 1.51 3.00 -13.54
CA GLU A 55 0.13 2.75 -13.13
C GLU A 55 0.01 2.55 -11.61
N ARG A 56 0.80 1.65 -11.03
CA ARG A 56 0.73 1.37 -9.58
C ARG A 56 1.15 2.57 -8.73
N ASN A 57 2.14 3.35 -9.18
CA ASN A 57 2.59 4.56 -8.50
C ASN A 57 1.50 5.64 -8.53
N GLU A 58 0.87 5.86 -9.69
CA GLU A 58 -0.24 6.82 -9.81
C GLU A 58 -1.42 6.45 -8.92
N MET A 59 -1.81 5.17 -8.89
CA MET A 59 -2.89 4.68 -8.03
C MET A 59 -2.61 4.93 -6.54
N LEU A 60 -1.44 4.49 -6.05
CA LEU A 60 -1.10 4.63 -4.63
C LEU A 60 -0.98 6.11 -4.22
N LEU A 61 -0.31 6.93 -5.04
CA LEU A 61 -0.16 8.37 -4.77
C LEU A 61 -1.50 9.10 -4.78
N SER A 62 -2.43 8.71 -5.67
CA SER A 62 -3.78 9.27 -5.71
C SER A 62 -4.53 8.99 -4.40
N ASP A 63 -4.49 7.75 -3.91
CA ASP A 63 -5.16 7.36 -2.68
C ASP A 63 -4.53 8.02 -1.44
N MET A 64 -3.19 8.11 -1.38
CA MET A 64 -2.49 8.83 -0.32
C MET A 64 -2.90 10.30 -0.26
N LYS A 65 -3.00 10.98 -1.40
CA LYS A 65 -3.44 12.37 -1.49
C LYS A 65 -4.90 12.55 -1.11
N LYS A 66 -5.77 11.61 -1.53
CA LYS A 66 -7.20 11.63 -1.24
C LYS A 66 -7.50 11.49 0.25
N HIS A 67 -6.76 10.63 0.95
CA HIS A 67 -7.03 10.32 2.36
C HIS A 67 -6.23 11.19 3.34
N GLY A 68 -5.02 11.64 2.99
CA GLY A 68 -4.19 12.52 3.81
C GLY A 68 -3.56 11.87 5.05
N LEU A 69 -4.26 10.96 5.73
CA LEU A 69 -3.81 10.13 6.84
C LEU A 69 -3.96 8.64 6.50
N PHE A 70 -2.87 7.88 6.49
CA PHE A 70 -2.90 6.48 6.03
C PHE A 70 -1.85 5.58 6.68
N VAL A 71 -2.09 4.28 6.56
CA VAL A 71 -1.14 3.20 6.84
C VAL A 71 -0.95 2.40 5.55
N VAL A 72 0.29 2.26 5.10
CA VAL A 72 0.65 1.35 4.00
C VAL A 72 1.30 0.10 4.61
N SER A 73 0.86 -1.09 4.22
CA SER A 73 1.50 -2.35 4.62
C SER A 73 2.00 -3.12 3.41
N GLY A 74 3.23 -3.61 3.45
CA GLY A 74 3.77 -4.33 2.32
C GLY A 74 5.29 -4.34 2.21
N ASP A 75 5.78 -4.90 1.12
CA ASP A 75 7.12 -4.61 0.65
C ASP A 75 7.05 -3.44 -0.35
N ILE A 76 7.81 -2.38 -0.09
CA ILE A 76 7.92 -1.22 -0.99
C ILE A 76 9.20 -1.27 -1.84
N SER A 77 9.93 -2.38 -1.82
CA SER A 77 11.04 -2.59 -2.74
C SER A 77 10.57 -2.45 -4.19
N GLY A 78 11.30 -1.68 -5.00
CA GLY A 78 10.95 -1.45 -6.40
C GLY A 78 9.83 -0.42 -6.67
N TRP A 79 9.42 0.35 -5.66
CA TRP A 79 8.54 1.53 -5.85
C TRP A 79 9.32 2.80 -6.23
N SER A 80 10.58 2.94 -5.78
CA SER A 80 11.54 3.97 -6.20
C SER A 80 12.53 3.43 -7.26
N ASP A 81 13.21 4.32 -7.97
CA ASP A 81 14.38 4.00 -8.82
C ASP A 81 15.72 4.10 -8.04
N GLU A 82 15.64 4.49 -6.77
CA GLU A 82 16.73 4.49 -5.79
C GLU A 82 16.62 3.28 -4.87
#